data_AF-A0A941Q4K2-F1
#
_entry.id   AF-A0A941Q4K2-F1
#
_cell.length_a   1.000
_cell.length_b   1.000
_cell.length_c   1.000
_cell.angle_alpha   90.00
_cell.angle_beta   90.00
_cell.angle_gamma   90.00
#
_symmetry.space_group_name_H-M   'P 1'
#
loop_
_entity.id
_entity.type
_entity.pdbx_description
1 polymer ?
#
loop_
_entity_poly.entity_id
_entity_poly.type
_entity_poly.pdbx_seq_one_letter_code
_entity_poly.pdbx_strand_id
1 'polypeptide(L)'
;MSSSHRLPSAPAYSDPGFEIGWDFAHFRLVPPAEQFLPGNPVRDGWEAGQAVFGLRTLRATPHVRKWLQLRLGAWMRGKAFELVQVTPNFLERIDVDVCPITGEALTRGIGADTDASVDRVNNQAGYAAGNLAVMSVRANRAKSAYDWRDAAAFVRQIEAGQLGEIDGLDAREWARLATLVTYCTPLSHAEAAHLPLLVLPPPRLRVLNPVQAVQAGLTLCFGRTDRTPKLDALVRTFPAGVQFEVRSFLTTLLARRIAAGPAATAAQLRVALEAAWCEPLILRRWQRVALRMTAASCEAVAAALPAAASGLAPMRYLSFEQATEGWELETGGLVRSEARLGSAAIECAPVSPTTQPFSGQLSALLTESPADCSLAI
;
A
#
# COMPACT_ATOMS: atom_id res chain seq x y z
N MET A 1 -2.17 0.55 58.87
CA MET A 1 -3.17 1.05 57.90
C MET A 1 -2.48 1.21 56.56
N SER A 2 -2.48 0.16 55.74
CA SER A 2 -1.85 0.18 54.41
C SER A 2 -2.91 0.60 53.38
N SER A 3 -2.75 1.80 52.84
CA SER A 3 -3.51 2.24 51.67
C SER A 3 -2.93 1.56 50.43
N SER A 4 -3.54 0.44 50.05
CA SER A 4 -3.36 -0.15 48.73
C SER A 4 -3.86 0.85 47.68
N HIS A 5 -2.95 1.53 47.00
CA HIS A 5 -3.26 2.22 45.75
C HIS A 5 -3.76 1.15 44.77
N ARG A 6 -5.09 1.09 44.64
CA ARG A 6 -5.76 0.25 43.66
C ARG A 6 -5.41 0.86 42.30
N LEU A 7 -4.54 0.19 41.54
CA LEU A 7 -4.39 0.45 40.11
C LEU A 7 -5.80 0.47 39.51
N PRO A 8 -6.22 1.51 38.78
CA PRO A 8 -7.47 1.43 38.06
C PRO A 8 -7.37 0.23 37.13
N SER A 9 -8.30 -0.70 37.31
CA SER A 9 -8.51 -1.81 36.39
C SER A 9 -8.62 -1.22 34.99
N ALA A 10 -7.74 -1.65 34.07
CA ALA A 10 -7.79 -1.24 32.68
C ALA A 10 -9.23 -1.42 32.18
N PRO A 11 -9.92 -0.35 31.73
CA PRO A 11 -11.25 -0.49 31.18
C PRO A 11 -11.17 -1.44 29.98
N ALA A 12 -12.18 -2.31 29.87
CA ALA A 12 -12.27 -3.35 28.83
C ALA A 12 -12.36 -2.80 27.39
N TYR A 13 -12.27 -1.47 27.20
CA TYR A 13 -11.88 -0.82 25.95
C TYR A 13 -11.04 0.40 26.34
N SER A 14 -9.73 0.37 26.04
CA SER A 14 -8.90 1.56 26.20
C SER A 14 -9.25 2.54 25.08
N ASP A 15 -9.56 3.79 25.41
CA ASP A 15 -9.79 4.84 24.42
C ASP A 15 -8.52 4.99 23.56
N PRO A 16 -8.58 4.78 22.23
CA PRO A 16 -7.40 4.88 21.37
C PRO A 16 -6.68 6.22 21.49
N GLY A 17 -7.41 7.31 21.77
CA GLY A 17 -6.81 8.62 22.02
C GLY A 17 -5.94 8.63 23.27
N PHE A 18 -6.41 8.01 24.35
CA PHE A 18 -5.66 7.86 25.60
C PHE A 18 -4.36 7.09 25.37
N GLU A 19 -4.41 5.94 24.70
CA GLU A 19 -3.23 5.14 24.37
C GLU A 19 -2.21 5.91 23.52
N ILE A 20 -2.68 6.72 22.57
CA ILE A 20 -1.80 7.58 21.78
C ILE A 20 -1.06 8.57 22.69
N GLY A 21 -1.79 9.27 23.56
CA GLY A 21 -1.21 10.20 24.54
C GLY A 21 -0.20 9.53 25.47
N TRP A 22 -0.55 8.35 25.98
CA TRP A 22 0.30 7.52 26.83
C TRP A 22 1.63 7.17 26.14
N ASP A 23 1.57 6.78 24.86
CA ASP A 23 2.79 6.48 24.09
C ASP A 23 3.64 7.73 23.80
N PHE A 24 3.02 8.89 23.55
CA PHE A 24 3.77 10.15 23.49
C PHE A 24 4.59 10.36 24.77
N ALA A 25 3.99 10.14 25.94
CA ALA A 25 4.68 10.29 27.23
C ALA A 25 5.79 9.23 27.40
N HIS A 26 5.53 7.98 27.02
CA HIS A 26 6.48 6.87 27.12
C HIS A 26 7.79 7.14 26.33
N PHE A 27 7.68 7.83 25.19
CA PHE A 27 8.82 8.24 24.35
C PHE A 27 9.34 9.66 24.64
N ARG A 28 8.87 10.30 25.72
CA ARG A 28 9.23 11.66 26.11
C ARG A 28 9.00 12.70 25.00
N LEU A 29 7.89 12.55 24.29
CA LEU A 29 7.42 13.47 23.27
C LEU A 29 6.20 14.23 23.79
N VAL A 30 5.99 15.42 23.26
CA VAL A 30 4.81 16.24 23.54
C VAL A 30 3.86 16.10 22.34
N PRO A 31 2.58 15.74 22.55
CA PRO A 31 1.57 15.81 21.50
C PRO A 31 1.49 17.22 20.87
N PRO A 32 0.97 17.37 19.65
CA PRO A 32 0.67 18.68 19.07
C PRO A 32 -0.22 19.53 19.99
N ALA A 33 -0.04 20.85 19.96
CA ALA A 33 -0.67 21.78 20.89
C ALA A 33 -2.21 21.69 20.88
N GLU A 34 -2.78 21.36 19.73
CA GLU A 34 -4.22 21.21 19.51
C GLU A 34 -4.83 20.07 20.34
N GLN A 35 -4.00 19.13 20.81
CA GLN A 35 -4.46 18.00 21.63
C GLN A 35 -4.67 18.36 23.10
N PHE A 36 -4.28 19.56 23.54
CA PHE A 36 -4.34 19.96 24.95
C PHE A 36 -5.66 20.60 25.40
N LEU A 37 -6.68 20.59 24.53
CA LEU A 37 -8.02 21.03 24.89
C LEU A 37 -8.57 20.20 26.08
N PRO A 38 -9.31 20.82 27.02
CA PRO A 38 -9.90 20.10 28.15
C PRO A 38 -10.78 18.93 27.69
N GLY A 39 -10.61 17.76 28.31
CA GLY A 39 -11.36 16.54 27.99
C GLY A 39 -10.92 15.81 26.72
N ASN A 40 -9.78 16.19 26.12
CA ASN A 40 -9.20 15.44 25.02
C ASN A 40 -8.47 14.20 25.58
N PRO A 41 -8.84 12.97 25.17
CA PRO A 41 -8.24 11.74 25.72
C PRO A 41 -6.73 11.64 25.45
N VAL A 42 -6.21 12.26 24.38
CA VAL A 42 -4.76 12.31 24.11
C VAL A 42 -4.01 13.09 25.19
N ARG A 43 -4.60 14.19 25.68
CA ARG A 43 -4.03 14.94 26.81
C ARG A 43 -4.04 14.09 28.07
N ASP A 44 -5.19 13.49 28.38
CA ASP A 44 -5.36 12.70 29.60
C ASP A 44 -4.37 11.52 29.66
N GLY A 45 -4.18 10.82 28.54
CA GLY A 45 -3.20 9.74 28.41
C GLY A 45 -1.76 10.23 28.56
N TRP A 46 -1.43 11.40 27.99
CA TRP A 46 -0.08 11.97 28.10
C TRP A 46 0.25 12.44 29.53
N GLU A 47 -0.68 13.11 30.21
CA GLU A 47 -0.52 13.52 31.60
C GLU A 47 -0.38 12.30 32.54
N ALA A 48 -1.22 11.28 32.35
CA ALA A 48 -1.13 10.02 33.10
C ALA A 48 0.21 9.30 32.84
N GLY A 49 0.63 9.21 31.59
CA GLY A 49 1.91 8.59 31.23
C GLY A 49 3.10 9.34 31.82
N GLN A 50 3.09 10.67 31.82
CA GLN A 50 4.17 11.46 32.46
C GLN A 50 4.28 11.17 33.96
N ALA A 51 3.15 11.06 34.66
CA ALA A 51 3.14 10.73 36.08
C ALA A 51 3.71 9.32 36.36
N VAL A 52 3.50 8.37 35.44
CA VAL A 52 3.95 6.97 35.59
C VAL A 52 5.41 6.79 35.18
N PHE A 53 5.81 7.29 34.02
CA PHE A 53 7.16 7.08 33.50
C PHE A 53 8.20 7.97 34.17
N GLY A 54 7.83 9.21 34.52
CA GLY A 54 8.78 10.20 35.05
C GLY A 54 10.03 10.31 34.17
N LEU A 55 11.19 9.94 34.72
CA LEU A 55 12.46 9.94 33.99
C LEU A 55 12.75 8.63 33.22
N ARG A 56 11.98 7.57 33.44
CA ARG A 56 12.15 6.25 32.83
C ARG A 56 11.39 6.15 31.50
N THR A 57 11.85 6.91 30.51
CA THR A 57 11.25 6.98 29.17
C THR A 57 12.14 6.34 28.11
N LEU A 58 11.55 5.91 27.00
CA LEU A 58 12.24 5.43 25.81
C LEU A 58 12.75 6.58 24.94
N ARG A 59 13.78 6.32 24.13
CA ARG A 59 14.31 7.29 23.16
C ARG A 59 13.47 7.29 21.88
N ALA A 60 12.94 8.44 21.48
CA ALA A 60 12.26 8.60 20.21
C ALA A 60 13.22 8.63 19.00
N THR A 61 13.15 7.62 18.14
CA THR A 61 13.77 7.62 16.80
C THR A 61 12.91 8.44 15.82
N PRO A 62 13.41 8.79 14.61
CA PRO A 62 12.58 9.41 13.57
C PRO A 62 11.33 8.57 13.24
N HIS A 63 11.47 7.25 13.14
CA HIS A 63 10.36 6.34 12.86
C HIS A 63 9.34 6.28 14.00
N VAL A 64 9.76 6.37 15.27
CA VAL A 64 8.83 6.49 16.41
C VAL A 64 7.99 7.77 16.31
N ARG A 65 8.63 8.91 16.01
CA ARG A 65 7.91 10.19 15.82
C ARG A 65 6.89 10.08 14.68
N LYS A 66 7.29 9.48 13.55
CA LYS A 66 6.41 9.27 12.40
C LYS A 66 5.25 8.33 12.73
N TRP A 67 5.52 7.25 13.45
CA TRP A 67 4.49 6.30 13.89
C TRP A 67 3.43 6.96 14.76
N LEU A 68 3.83 7.74 15.77
CA LEU A 68 2.90 8.50 16.62
C LEU A 68 2.14 9.56 15.82
N GLN A 69 2.79 10.25 14.88
CA GLN A 69 2.13 11.20 13.99
C GLN A 69 1.05 10.52 13.13
N LEU A 70 1.33 9.32 12.60
CA LEU A 70 0.37 8.57 11.79
C LEU A 70 -0.80 8.06 12.63
N ARG A 71 -0.55 7.55 13.84
CA ARG A 71 -1.60 7.10 14.76
C ARG A 71 -2.52 8.25 15.15
N LEU A 72 -1.96 9.37 15.57
CA LEU A 72 -2.73 10.57 15.90
C LEU A 72 -3.53 11.06 14.70
N GLY A 73 -2.90 11.17 13.53
CA GLY A 73 -3.59 11.59 12.31
C GLY A 73 -4.70 10.63 11.88
N ALA A 74 -4.50 9.31 12.02
CA ALA A 74 -5.51 8.31 11.73
C ALA A 74 -6.72 8.44 12.67
N TRP A 75 -6.46 8.54 13.97
CA TRP A 75 -7.49 8.75 15.01
C TRP A 75 -8.30 10.02 14.75
N MET A 76 -7.64 11.15 14.48
CA MET A 76 -8.31 12.42 14.17
C MET A 76 -9.20 12.35 12.91
N ARG A 77 -8.89 11.45 11.96
CA ARG A 77 -9.67 11.24 10.74
C ARG A 77 -10.66 10.07 10.84
N GLY A 78 -10.78 9.43 12.00
CA GLY A 78 -11.60 8.22 12.18
C GLY A 78 -11.13 7.02 11.33
N LYS A 79 -9.87 7.03 10.89
CA LYS A 79 -9.28 5.95 10.09
C LYS A 79 -8.74 4.85 11.00
N ALA A 80 -8.98 3.61 10.61
CA ALA A 80 -8.41 2.45 11.27
C ALA A 80 -6.88 2.47 11.18
N PHE A 81 -6.24 2.05 12.27
CA PHE A 81 -4.79 1.93 12.37
C PHE A 81 -4.46 0.57 12.97
N GLU A 82 -3.79 -0.28 12.20
CA GLU A 82 -3.40 -1.63 12.60
C GLU A 82 -2.19 -1.54 13.55
N LEU A 83 -2.31 -2.05 14.78
CA LEU A 83 -1.34 -1.80 15.85
C LEU A 83 -0.24 -2.86 16.00
N VAL A 84 -0.39 -4.04 15.38
CA VAL A 84 0.51 -5.18 15.55
C VAL A 84 1.65 -5.15 14.54
N GLN A 85 1.33 -4.94 13.27
CA GLN A 85 2.31 -4.96 12.17
C GLN A 85 2.84 -3.55 11.85
N VAL A 86 2.01 -2.51 11.95
CA VAL A 86 2.45 -1.12 11.72
C VAL A 86 3.16 -0.58 12.96
N THR A 87 4.46 -0.88 13.05
CA THR A 87 5.37 -0.49 14.13
C THR A 87 6.46 0.46 13.64
N PRO A 88 7.22 1.13 14.53
CA PRO A 88 8.39 1.92 14.13
C PRO A 88 9.42 1.13 13.29
N ASN A 89 9.66 -0.15 13.60
CA ASN A 89 10.54 -1.03 12.81
C ASN A 89 9.94 -1.35 11.42
N PHE A 90 8.61 -1.47 11.31
CA PHE A 90 7.97 -1.56 9.99
C PHE A 90 8.19 -0.27 9.18
N LEU A 91 8.03 0.90 9.80
CA LEU A 91 8.27 2.17 9.12
C LEU A 91 9.72 2.34 8.65
N GLU A 92 10.70 1.85 9.41
CA GLU A 92 12.09 1.79 9.00
C GLU A 92 12.29 0.90 7.76
N ARG A 93 11.60 -0.25 7.70
CA ARG A 93 11.71 -1.20 6.58
C ARG A 93 11.07 -0.73 5.27
N ILE A 94 10.13 0.22 5.33
CA ILE A 94 9.50 0.82 4.15
C ILE A 94 10.10 2.18 3.79
N ASP A 95 11.05 2.69 4.58
CA ASP A 95 11.72 3.94 4.30
C ASP A 95 12.59 3.79 3.04
N VAL A 96 12.61 4.83 2.21
CA VAL A 96 13.33 4.87 0.93
C VAL A 96 13.96 6.23 0.74
N ASP A 97 15.06 6.29 0.00
CA ASP A 97 15.77 7.55 -0.25
C ASP A 97 15.27 8.30 -1.48
N VAL A 98 14.53 7.64 -2.37
CA VAL A 98 14.04 8.20 -3.63
C VAL A 98 12.54 7.98 -3.74
N CYS A 99 11.80 9.01 -4.11
CA CYS A 99 10.37 8.91 -4.30
C CYS A 99 10.05 7.93 -5.45
N PRO A 100 9.21 6.90 -5.22
CA PRO A 100 8.84 5.97 -6.28
C PRO A 100 8.05 6.65 -7.41
N ILE A 101 7.42 7.79 -7.16
CA ILE A 101 6.57 8.49 -8.14
C ILE A 101 7.39 9.54 -8.89
N THR A 102 8.00 10.48 -8.18
CA THR A 102 8.71 11.62 -8.80
C THR A 102 10.16 11.30 -9.21
N GLY A 103 10.75 10.25 -8.63
CA GLY A 103 12.16 9.91 -8.85
C GLY A 103 13.16 10.85 -8.17
N GLU A 104 12.68 11.84 -7.39
CA GLU A 104 13.51 12.78 -6.65
C GLU A 104 13.98 12.19 -5.32
N ALA A 105 15.15 12.64 -4.84
CA ALA A 105 15.64 12.27 -3.51
C ALA A 105 14.70 12.83 -2.43
N LEU A 106 14.34 11.98 -1.46
CA LEU A 106 13.46 12.34 -0.36
C LEU A 106 14.23 13.10 0.72
N THR A 107 13.69 14.25 1.10
CA THR A 107 14.12 15.01 2.28
C THR A 107 13.32 14.57 3.51
N ARG A 108 13.72 15.02 4.71
CA ARG A 108 13.00 14.69 5.95
C ARG A 108 12.91 15.90 6.86
N GLY A 109 11.69 16.34 7.15
CA GLY A 109 11.40 17.27 8.23
C GLY A 109 11.85 18.71 7.98
N ILE A 110 11.99 19.11 6.71
CA ILE A 110 12.34 20.49 6.33
C ILE A 110 11.15 21.27 5.77
N GLY A 111 9.97 20.65 5.66
CA GLY A 111 8.75 21.26 5.13
C GLY A 111 8.73 21.39 3.60
N ALA A 112 9.63 20.69 2.90
CA ALA A 112 9.72 20.72 1.43
C ALA A 112 8.73 19.74 0.79
N ASP A 113 8.39 19.98 -0.47
CA ASP A 113 7.56 19.05 -1.26
C ASP A 113 8.22 17.69 -1.51
N THR A 114 9.55 17.61 -1.37
CA THR A 114 10.33 16.36 -1.41
C THR A 114 10.39 15.63 -0.05
N ASP A 115 9.78 16.17 1.01
CA ASP A 115 9.80 15.50 2.31
C ASP A 115 9.12 14.12 2.22
N ALA A 116 9.67 13.14 2.92
CA ALA A 116 9.10 11.80 3.01
C ALA A 116 7.73 11.81 3.70
N SER A 117 6.72 11.31 2.99
CA SER A 117 5.36 11.13 3.46
C SER A 117 4.94 9.67 3.32
N VAL A 118 4.14 9.17 4.27
CA VAL A 118 3.60 7.81 4.25
C VAL A 118 2.17 7.90 3.73
N ASP A 119 1.93 7.28 2.58
CA ASP A 119 0.63 7.19 1.94
C ASP A 119 -0.07 5.85 2.24
N ARG A 120 -1.41 5.87 2.26
CA ARG A 120 -2.25 4.68 2.18
C ARG A 120 -2.53 4.44 0.70
N VAL A 121 -1.83 3.49 0.10
CA VAL A 121 -1.86 3.28 -1.37
C VAL A 121 -3.30 3.00 -1.83
N ASN A 122 -4.00 2.09 -1.15
CA ASN A 122 -5.44 1.94 -1.25
C ASN A 122 -6.13 2.87 -0.22
N ASN A 123 -6.81 3.90 -0.74
CA ASN A 123 -7.53 4.89 0.07
C ASN A 123 -8.74 4.31 0.82
N GLN A 124 -9.28 3.18 0.37
CA GLN A 124 -10.37 2.43 1.01
C GLN A 124 -9.89 1.51 2.13
N ALA A 125 -8.59 1.47 2.41
CA ALA A 125 -8.01 0.74 3.53
C ALA A 125 -7.51 1.68 4.63
N GLY A 126 -7.39 1.14 5.84
CA GLY A 126 -6.77 1.80 6.98
C GLY A 126 -5.25 1.93 6.84
N TYR A 127 -4.61 2.41 7.90
CA TYR A 127 -3.16 2.35 8.05
C TYR A 127 -2.77 0.93 8.44
N ALA A 128 -2.38 0.12 7.45
CA ALA A 128 -2.12 -1.29 7.63
C ALA A 128 -0.86 -1.74 6.87
N ALA A 129 -0.15 -2.73 7.41
CA ALA A 129 1.00 -3.31 6.74
C ALA A 129 0.58 -3.86 5.36
N GLY A 130 1.43 -3.63 4.35
CA GLY A 130 1.11 -3.97 2.97
C GLY A 130 0.31 -2.93 2.20
N ASN A 131 -0.30 -1.93 2.87
CA ASN A 131 -1.00 -0.81 2.23
C ASN A 131 -0.22 0.52 2.31
N LEU A 132 0.92 0.54 2.99
CA LEU A 132 1.69 1.76 3.23
C LEU A 132 2.91 1.84 2.32
N ALA A 133 3.12 3.00 1.70
CA ALA A 133 4.31 3.32 0.93
C ALA A 133 4.84 4.70 1.30
N VAL A 134 6.17 4.85 1.28
CA VAL A 134 6.83 6.16 1.43
C VAL A 134 7.00 6.80 0.05
N MET A 135 6.55 8.05 -0.08
CA MET A 135 6.70 8.88 -1.28
C MET A 135 6.87 10.36 -0.88
N SER A 136 7.06 11.26 -1.84
CA SER A 136 7.19 12.68 -1.54
C SER A 136 5.85 13.28 -1.08
N VAL A 137 5.90 14.35 -0.29
CA VAL A 137 4.70 15.13 0.07
C VAL A 137 3.96 15.59 -1.19
N ARG A 138 4.68 16.01 -2.25
CA ARG A 138 4.09 16.37 -3.55
C ARG A 138 3.24 15.23 -4.13
N ALA A 139 3.82 14.05 -4.28
CA ALA A 139 3.12 12.89 -4.84
C ALA A 139 1.92 12.45 -3.99
N ASN A 140 2.08 12.44 -2.65
CA ASN A 140 0.99 12.06 -1.75
C ASN A 140 -0.15 13.09 -1.77
N ARG A 141 0.17 14.40 -1.81
CA ARG A 141 -0.82 15.48 -1.91
C ARG A 141 -1.59 15.39 -3.23
N ALA A 142 -0.90 15.19 -4.34
CA ALA A 142 -1.51 15.02 -5.65
C ALA A 142 -2.42 13.80 -5.70
N LYS A 143 -1.97 12.64 -5.15
CA LYS A 143 -2.80 11.43 -5.08
C LYS A 143 -4.13 11.70 -4.38
N SER A 144 -4.11 12.43 -3.26
CA SER A 144 -5.34 12.79 -2.52
C SER A 144 -6.25 11.57 -2.32
N ALA A 145 -7.53 11.67 -2.68
CA ALA A 145 -8.51 10.59 -2.67
C ALA A 145 -8.60 9.81 -4.00
N TYR A 146 -7.86 10.22 -5.04
CA TYR A 146 -7.97 9.64 -6.39
C TYR A 146 -7.57 8.17 -6.43
N ASP A 147 -8.25 7.42 -7.29
CA ASP A 147 -7.91 6.03 -7.59
C ASP A 147 -7.03 5.91 -8.85
N TRP A 148 -6.76 4.66 -9.26
CA TRP A 148 -5.92 4.41 -10.43
C TRP A 148 -6.59 4.81 -11.76
N ARG A 149 -7.93 4.79 -11.84
CA ARG A 149 -8.69 5.16 -13.04
C ARG A 149 -8.68 6.67 -13.22
N ASP A 150 -8.83 7.42 -12.13
CA ASP A 150 -8.64 8.88 -12.10
C ASP A 150 -7.24 9.24 -12.58
N ALA A 151 -6.21 8.64 -11.97
CA ALA A 151 -4.82 8.85 -12.36
C ALA A 151 -4.57 8.53 -13.85
N ALA A 152 -5.10 7.41 -14.36
CA ALA A 152 -5.01 7.06 -15.78
C ALA A 152 -5.76 8.04 -16.69
N ALA A 153 -6.85 8.66 -16.22
CA ALA A 153 -7.55 9.71 -16.95
C ALA A 153 -6.71 10.99 -17.02
N PHE A 154 -6.04 11.37 -15.94
CA PHE A 154 -5.13 12.52 -15.91
C PHE A 154 -3.97 12.36 -16.89
N VAL A 155 -3.36 11.17 -16.98
CA VAL A 155 -2.34 10.87 -18.00
C VAL A 155 -2.88 11.18 -19.41
N ARG A 156 -4.05 10.67 -19.76
CA ARG A 156 -4.66 10.90 -21.09
C ARG A 156 -4.98 12.37 -21.35
N GLN A 157 -5.42 13.11 -20.34
CA GLN A 157 -5.73 14.54 -20.47
C GLN A 157 -4.46 15.37 -20.72
N ILE A 158 -3.37 15.07 -19.99
CA ILE A 158 -2.07 15.72 -20.16
C ILE A 158 -1.50 15.40 -21.55
N GLU A 159 -1.50 14.12 -21.95
CA GLU A 159 -1.00 13.69 -23.27
C GLU A 159 -1.82 14.24 -24.44
N ALA A 160 -3.13 14.48 -24.25
CA ALA A 160 -3.98 15.13 -25.24
C ALA A 160 -3.72 16.65 -25.37
N GLY A 161 -2.74 17.19 -24.63
CA GLY A 161 -2.31 18.59 -24.71
C GLY A 161 -3.24 19.56 -23.98
N GLN A 162 -4.08 19.07 -23.06
CA GLN A 162 -5.03 19.92 -22.33
C GLN A 162 -4.33 20.68 -21.18
N LEU A 163 -3.33 20.06 -20.54
CA LEU A 163 -2.56 20.60 -19.42
C LEU A 163 -1.13 20.02 -19.45
N GLY A 164 -0.13 20.73 -18.91
CA GLY A 164 1.23 20.20 -18.76
C GLY A 164 1.40 19.30 -17.53
N GLU A 165 0.62 19.57 -16.48
CA GLU A 165 0.59 18.86 -15.20
C GLU A 165 -0.82 18.95 -14.61
N ILE A 166 -1.19 17.99 -13.77
CA ILE A 166 -2.42 18.01 -12.96
C ILE A 166 -2.00 17.80 -11.50
N ASP A 167 -2.44 18.69 -10.61
CA ASP A 167 -2.07 18.72 -9.18
C ASP A 167 -0.54 18.66 -8.91
N GLY A 168 0.24 19.23 -9.84
CA GLY A 168 1.70 19.30 -9.74
C GLY A 168 2.43 18.00 -10.07
N LEU A 169 1.76 17.05 -10.74
CA LEU A 169 2.40 15.87 -11.34
C LEU A 169 2.25 15.87 -12.86
N ASP A 170 3.30 15.46 -13.56
CA ASP A 170 3.28 15.26 -15.01
C ASP A 170 2.65 13.91 -15.41
N ALA A 171 2.51 13.65 -16.72
CA ALA A 171 1.93 12.40 -17.22
C ALA A 171 2.70 11.15 -16.77
N ARG A 172 4.02 11.22 -16.67
CA ARG A 172 4.86 10.08 -16.28
C ARG A 172 4.68 9.78 -14.79
N GLU A 173 4.66 10.81 -13.96
CA GLU A 173 4.44 10.72 -12.52
C GLU A 173 3.03 10.18 -12.22
N TRP A 174 2.00 10.69 -12.90
CA TRP A 174 0.64 10.13 -12.80
C TRP A 174 0.56 8.67 -13.24
N ALA A 175 1.25 8.29 -14.32
CA ALA A 175 1.25 6.90 -14.78
C ALA A 175 1.92 5.96 -13.75
N ARG A 176 3.03 6.40 -13.13
CA ARG A 176 3.68 5.66 -12.03
C ARG A 176 2.77 5.54 -10.81
N LEU A 177 2.06 6.61 -10.47
CA LEU A 177 1.10 6.63 -9.36
C LEU A 177 -0.07 5.67 -9.61
N ALA A 178 -0.62 5.66 -10.83
CA ALA A 178 -1.64 4.71 -11.24
C ALA A 178 -1.16 3.25 -11.08
N THR A 179 0.03 2.92 -11.57
CA THR A 179 0.64 1.59 -11.38
C THR A 179 0.76 1.25 -9.89
N LEU A 180 1.25 2.17 -9.05
CA LEU A 180 1.39 1.93 -7.61
C LEU A 180 0.04 1.59 -6.96
N VAL A 181 -1.01 2.37 -7.25
CA VAL A 181 -2.36 2.17 -6.70
C VAL A 181 -2.93 0.82 -7.14
N THR A 182 -2.65 0.38 -8.37
CA THR A 182 -3.15 -0.92 -8.86
C THR A 182 -2.60 -2.10 -8.08
N TYR A 183 -1.42 -2.01 -7.46
CA TYR A 183 -0.90 -3.10 -6.61
C TYR A 183 -1.78 -3.37 -5.41
N CYS A 184 -2.42 -2.36 -4.83
CA CYS A 184 -3.27 -2.51 -3.66
C CYS A 184 -4.77 -2.43 -3.99
N THR A 185 -5.11 -2.46 -5.29
CA THR A 185 -6.48 -2.49 -5.78
C THR A 185 -6.79 -3.88 -6.37
N PRO A 186 -7.84 -4.58 -5.90
CA PRO A 186 -8.28 -5.82 -6.54
C PRO A 186 -8.75 -5.53 -7.96
N LEU A 187 -8.17 -6.22 -8.94
CA LEU A 187 -8.54 -6.09 -10.36
C LEU A 187 -8.86 -7.46 -10.93
N SER A 188 -9.67 -7.49 -11.98
CA SER A 188 -9.76 -8.71 -12.79
C SER A 188 -8.40 -9.04 -13.39
N HIS A 189 -8.11 -10.33 -13.58
CA HIS A 189 -6.86 -10.77 -14.21
C HIS A 189 -6.63 -10.10 -15.57
N ALA A 190 -7.70 -9.95 -16.36
CA ALA A 190 -7.65 -9.28 -17.65
C ALA A 190 -7.26 -7.79 -17.52
N GLU A 191 -7.86 -7.03 -16.59
CA GLU A 191 -7.49 -5.64 -16.36
C GLU A 191 -6.02 -5.52 -15.94
N ALA A 192 -5.60 -6.28 -14.92
CA ALA A 192 -4.24 -6.23 -14.42
C ALA A 192 -3.19 -6.66 -15.47
N ALA A 193 -3.52 -7.59 -16.36
CA ALA A 193 -2.63 -8.04 -17.43
C ALA A 193 -2.32 -6.95 -18.47
N HIS A 194 -3.18 -5.94 -18.63
CA HIS A 194 -2.98 -4.83 -19.56
C HIS A 194 -2.13 -3.69 -18.99
N LEU A 195 -1.94 -3.67 -17.67
CA LEU A 195 -1.26 -2.57 -17.00
C LEU A 195 0.28 -2.74 -17.06
N PRO A 196 1.02 -1.67 -17.40
CA PRO A 196 2.48 -1.69 -17.36
C PRO A 196 3.03 -1.59 -15.93
N LEU A 197 4.20 -2.18 -15.69
CA LEU A 197 4.97 -2.00 -14.46
C LEU A 197 5.86 -0.76 -14.57
N LEU A 198 5.28 0.41 -14.33
CA LEU A 198 6.00 1.69 -14.43
C LEU A 198 6.78 2.05 -13.17
N VAL A 199 6.55 1.34 -12.08
CA VAL A 199 7.27 1.48 -10.81
C VAL A 199 7.33 0.12 -10.15
N LEU A 200 8.51 -0.36 -9.75
CA LEU A 200 8.62 -1.57 -8.95
C LEU A 200 7.96 -1.35 -7.58
N PRO A 201 7.21 -2.33 -7.04
CA PRO A 201 6.57 -2.22 -5.73
C PRO A 201 7.57 -1.73 -4.66
N PRO A 202 7.23 -0.66 -3.90
CA PRO A 202 8.00 -0.26 -2.74
C PRO A 202 8.13 -1.40 -1.71
N PRO A 203 9.17 -1.38 -0.85
CA PRO A 203 9.40 -2.44 0.12
C PRO A 203 8.16 -2.72 0.97
N ARG A 204 7.84 -4.01 1.16
CA ARG A 204 6.69 -4.48 1.97
C ARG A 204 5.31 -4.05 1.49
N LEU A 205 5.18 -3.40 0.34
CA LEU A 205 3.88 -3.19 -0.28
C LEU A 205 3.33 -4.53 -0.78
N ARG A 206 2.07 -4.84 -0.47
CA ARG A 206 1.43 -6.06 -0.95
C ARG A 206 0.96 -5.84 -2.38
N VAL A 207 1.26 -6.80 -3.26
CA VAL A 207 0.82 -6.82 -4.65
C VAL A 207 -0.35 -7.80 -4.75
N LEU A 208 -1.56 -7.27 -4.84
CA LEU A 208 -2.80 -8.04 -4.80
C LEU A 208 -3.04 -8.85 -6.07
N ASN A 209 -2.60 -8.37 -7.22
CA ASN A 209 -2.86 -9.01 -8.50
C ASN A 209 -1.71 -9.95 -8.90
N PRO A 210 -1.91 -11.28 -8.99
CA PRO A 210 -0.83 -12.23 -9.25
C PRO A 210 -0.04 -11.97 -10.54
N VAL A 211 -0.73 -11.51 -11.59
CA VAL A 211 -0.09 -11.17 -12.87
C VAL A 211 0.91 -10.02 -12.71
N GLN A 212 0.62 -9.03 -11.85
CA GLN A 212 1.54 -7.94 -11.52
C GLN A 212 2.70 -8.39 -10.65
N ALA A 213 2.48 -9.37 -9.76
CA ALA A 213 3.55 -10.00 -9.00
C ALA A 213 4.56 -10.72 -9.92
N VAL A 214 4.10 -11.36 -10.99
CA VAL A 214 5.00 -11.92 -12.03
C VAL A 214 5.78 -10.81 -12.75
N GLN A 215 5.14 -9.68 -13.12
CA GLN A 215 5.85 -8.54 -13.72
C GLN A 215 6.97 -8.04 -12.79
N ALA A 216 6.66 -7.84 -11.50
CA ALA A 216 7.61 -7.35 -10.51
C ALA A 216 8.74 -8.35 -10.28
N GLY A 217 8.42 -9.62 -10.07
CA GLY A 217 9.39 -10.69 -9.87
C GLY A 217 10.35 -10.83 -11.05
N LEU A 218 9.84 -10.83 -12.29
CA LEU A 218 10.70 -10.83 -13.49
C LEU A 218 11.57 -9.58 -13.57
N THR A 219 11.01 -8.40 -13.35
CA THR A 219 11.76 -7.14 -13.37
C THR A 219 12.91 -7.17 -12.35
N LEU A 220 12.66 -7.66 -11.14
CA LEU A 220 13.68 -7.84 -10.10
C LEU A 220 14.76 -8.86 -10.50
N CYS A 221 14.39 -9.97 -11.15
CA CYS A 221 15.36 -10.95 -11.66
C CYS A 221 16.35 -10.32 -12.65
N PHE A 222 15.89 -9.38 -13.48
CA PHE A 222 16.72 -8.70 -14.47
C PHE A 222 17.48 -7.49 -13.90
N GLY A 223 16.98 -6.87 -12.82
CA GLY A 223 17.59 -5.72 -12.16
C GLY A 223 18.84 -6.03 -11.35
N ARG A 224 19.22 -7.30 -11.24
CA ARG A 224 20.42 -7.74 -10.51
C ARG A 224 21.71 -7.39 -11.24
N THR A 225 22.65 -6.82 -10.48
CA THR A 225 24.00 -6.48 -10.95
C THR A 225 24.98 -7.63 -10.80
N ASP A 226 24.78 -8.50 -9.82
CA ASP A 226 25.69 -9.60 -9.48
C ASP A 226 25.59 -10.81 -10.41
N ARG A 227 24.47 -10.94 -11.14
CA ARG A 227 24.21 -12.09 -12.00
C ARG A 227 23.26 -11.76 -13.15
N THR A 228 23.53 -12.33 -14.31
CA THR A 228 22.61 -12.34 -15.45
C THR A 228 21.55 -13.44 -15.26
N PRO A 229 20.25 -13.16 -15.45
CA PRO A 229 19.19 -14.16 -15.31
C PRO A 229 19.36 -15.31 -16.31
N LYS A 230 19.20 -16.55 -15.84
CA LYS A 230 19.20 -17.74 -16.69
C LYS A 230 17.84 -17.90 -17.35
N LEU A 231 17.71 -17.46 -18.61
CA LEU A 231 16.44 -17.43 -19.32
C LEU A 231 15.69 -18.77 -19.28
N ASP A 232 16.37 -19.88 -19.56
CA ASP A 232 15.72 -21.20 -19.57
C ASP A 232 15.20 -21.63 -18.19
N ALA A 233 15.87 -21.22 -17.10
CA ALA A 233 15.37 -21.50 -15.76
C ALA A 233 14.09 -20.72 -15.47
N LEU A 234 14.02 -19.45 -15.90
CA LEU A 234 12.82 -18.62 -15.78
C LEU A 234 11.70 -19.11 -16.68
N VAL A 235 11.97 -19.47 -17.95
CA VAL A 235 10.95 -19.98 -18.88
C VAL A 235 10.29 -21.26 -18.32
N ARG A 236 11.06 -22.14 -17.69
CA ARG A 236 10.54 -23.39 -17.11
C ARG A 236 9.58 -23.19 -15.93
N THR A 237 9.54 -22.00 -15.30
CA THR A 237 8.53 -21.75 -14.26
C THR A 237 7.14 -21.54 -14.85
N PHE A 238 7.04 -21.20 -16.14
CA PHE A 238 5.77 -20.92 -16.82
C PHE A 238 5.12 -22.19 -17.39
N PRO A 239 3.78 -22.21 -17.52
CA PRO A 239 3.06 -23.30 -18.18
C PRO A 239 3.59 -23.55 -19.60
N ALA A 240 3.72 -24.83 -19.98
CA ALA A 240 4.31 -25.24 -21.26
C ALA A 240 3.70 -24.50 -22.48
N GLY A 241 2.39 -24.26 -22.46
CA GLY A 241 1.66 -23.62 -23.55
C GLY A 241 2.05 -22.16 -23.84
N VAL A 242 2.75 -21.47 -22.93
CA VAL A 242 3.18 -20.06 -23.10
C VAL A 242 4.70 -19.88 -23.10
N GLN A 243 5.48 -20.96 -22.98
CA GLN A 243 6.94 -20.89 -22.81
C GLN A 243 7.65 -20.23 -23.99
N PHE A 244 7.13 -20.40 -25.21
CA PHE A 244 7.69 -19.76 -26.40
C PHE A 244 7.55 -18.24 -26.34
N GLU A 245 6.35 -17.75 -26.02
CA GLU A 245 6.04 -16.33 -25.86
C GLU A 245 6.81 -15.72 -24.69
N VAL A 246 6.93 -16.45 -23.57
CA VAL A 246 7.74 -16.05 -22.42
C VAL A 246 9.20 -15.89 -22.84
N ARG A 247 9.79 -16.85 -23.55
CA ARG A 247 11.17 -16.74 -24.03
C ARG A 247 11.35 -15.49 -24.91
N SER A 248 10.42 -15.23 -25.81
CA SER A 248 10.42 -14.05 -26.67
C SER A 248 10.34 -12.74 -25.86
N PHE A 249 9.50 -12.69 -24.82
CA PHE A 249 9.40 -11.57 -23.90
C PHE A 249 10.70 -11.36 -23.10
N LEU A 250 11.20 -12.41 -22.46
CA LEU A 250 12.39 -12.35 -21.60
C LEU A 250 13.66 -11.97 -22.37
N THR A 251 13.81 -12.41 -23.63
CA THR A 251 14.91 -11.95 -24.49
C THR A 251 14.83 -10.46 -24.78
N THR A 252 13.62 -9.89 -24.86
CA THR A 252 13.44 -8.44 -25.07
C THR A 252 13.81 -7.67 -23.81
N LEU A 253 13.42 -8.15 -22.63
CA LEU A 253 13.88 -7.59 -21.35
C LEU A 253 15.40 -7.70 -21.18
N LEU A 254 16.00 -8.83 -21.62
CA LEU A 254 17.46 -9.01 -21.57
C LEU A 254 18.16 -7.95 -22.43
N ALA A 255 17.64 -7.65 -23.62
CA ALA A 255 18.20 -6.62 -24.48
C ALA A 255 18.18 -5.23 -23.81
N ARG A 256 17.12 -4.90 -23.06
CA ARG A 256 17.04 -3.64 -22.28
C ARG A 256 18.04 -3.60 -21.13
N ARG A 257 18.20 -4.73 -20.43
CA ARG A 257 19.25 -4.88 -19.41
C ARG A 257 20.65 -4.70 -20.01
N ILE A 258 20.93 -5.28 -21.18
CA ILE A 258 22.22 -5.14 -21.87
C ILE A 258 22.45 -3.70 -22.32
N ALA A 259 21.41 -3.03 -22.85
CA ALA A 259 21.48 -1.65 -23.30
C ALA A 259 21.84 -0.65 -22.19
N ALA A 260 21.52 -0.95 -20.93
CA ALA A 260 21.96 -0.16 -19.78
C ALA A 260 23.49 -0.18 -19.58
N GLY A 261 24.19 -1.16 -20.17
CA GLY A 261 25.64 -1.28 -20.13
C GLY A 261 26.17 -2.17 -19.01
N PRO A 262 27.39 -2.71 -19.15
CA PRO A 262 27.98 -3.65 -18.19
C PRO A 262 28.32 -3.03 -16.83
N ALA A 263 28.51 -1.70 -16.78
CA ALA A 263 28.83 -0.94 -15.57
C ALA A 263 27.58 -0.31 -14.89
N ALA A 264 26.38 -0.66 -15.34
CA ALA A 264 25.14 -0.12 -14.79
C ALA A 264 24.98 -0.48 -13.31
N THR A 265 24.70 0.52 -12.47
CA THR A 265 24.35 0.32 -11.06
C THR A 265 22.96 -0.32 -10.94
N ALA A 266 22.63 -0.87 -9.76
CA ALA A 266 21.30 -1.42 -9.50
C ALA A 266 20.19 -0.36 -9.69
N ALA A 267 20.46 0.89 -9.32
CA ALA A 267 19.53 2.00 -9.54
C ALA A 267 19.34 2.29 -11.04
N GLN A 268 20.41 2.32 -11.83
CA GLN A 268 20.33 2.51 -13.28
C GLN A 268 19.58 1.37 -13.98
N LEU A 269 19.84 0.11 -13.59
CA LEU A 269 19.10 -1.05 -14.10
C LEU A 269 17.62 -0.98 -13.73
N ARG A 270 17.29 -0.58 -12.50
CA ARG A 270 15.90 -0.38 -12.07
C ARG A 270 15.20 0.64 -12.95
N VAL A 271 15.79 1.83 -13.14
CA VAL A 271 15.20 2.88 -13.97
C VAL A 271 15.03 2.42 -15.42
N ALA A 272 16.03 1.75 -15.99
CA ALA A 272 15.96 1.23 -17.35
C ALA A 272 14.87 0.17 -17.55
N LEU A 273 14.71 -0.73 -16.57
CA LEU A 273 13.70 -1.79 -16.64
C LEU A 273 12.29 -1.28 -16.37
N GLU A 274 12.09 -0.35 -15.44
CA GLU A 274 10.80 0.36 -15.26
C GLU A 274 10.41 1.11 -16.55
N ALA A 275 11.37 1.81 -17.19
CA ALA A 275 11.12 2.50 -18.45
C ALA A 275 10.81 1.55 -19.62
N ALA A 276 11.38 0.34 -19.63
CA ALA A 276 11.10 -0.66 -20.66
C ALA A 276 9.62 -1.05 -20.71
N TRP A 277 8.91 -1.01 -19.59
CA TRP A 277 7.47 -1.29 -19.54
C TRP A 277 6.60 -0.24 -20.23
N CYS A 278 7.11 0.96 -20.50
CA CYS A 278 6.45 1.96 -21.36
C CYS A 278 6.49 1.57 -22.85
N GLU A 279 7.39 0.66 -23.25
CA GLU A 279 7.57 0.37 -24.66
C GLU A 279 6.45 -0.54 -25.21
N PRO A 280 5.79 -0.15 -26.32
CA PRO A 280 4.68 -0.93 -26.88
C PRO A 280 5.03 -2.37 -27.21
N LEU A 281 6.28 -2.65 -27.59
CA LEU A 281 6.73 -4.01 -27.90
C LEU A 281 6.81 -4.90 -26.64
N ILE A 282 7.34 -4.37 -25.54
CA ILE A 282 7.43 -5.07 -24.25
C ILE A 282 6.03 -5.39 -23.76
N LEU A 283 5.14 -4.40 -23.74
CA LEU A 283 3.77 -4.56 -23.26
C LEU A 283 2.97 -5.55 -24.12
N ARG A 284 3.06 -5.48 -25.46
CA ARG A 284 2.39 -6.44 -26.35
C ARG A 284 2.90 -7.86 -26.17
N ARG A 285 4.22 -8.07 -25.99
CA ARG A 285 4.79 -9.40 -25.74
C ARG A 285 4.36 -9.95 -24.39
N TRP A 286 4.31 -9.09 -23.37
CA TRP A 286 3.77 -9.45 -22.05
C TRP A 286 2.31 -9.87 -22.13
N GLN A 287 1.45 -9.08 -22.78
CA GLN A 287 0.02 -9.37 -22.90
C GLN A 287 -0.25 -10.72 -23.59
N ARG A 288 0.56 -11.10 -24.60
CA ARG A 288 0.47 -12.43 -25.25
C ARG A 288 0.70 -13.59 -24.29
N VAL A 289 1.52 -13.38 -23.25
CA VAL A 289 1.75 -14.35 -22.18
C VAL A 289 0.62 -14.26 -21.15
N ALA A 290 0.44 -13.07 -20.57
CA ALA A 290 -0.43 -12.84 -19.42
C ALA A 290 -1.91 -13.19 -19.70
N LEU A 291 -2.42 -12.87 -20.88
CA LEU A 291 -3.82 -13.16 -21.26
C LEU A 291 -4.08 -14.64 -21.55
N ARG A 292 -3.03 -15.46 -21.68
CA ARG A 292 -3.12 -16.92 -21.83
C ARG A 292 -2.89 -17.67 -20.51
N MET A 293 -2.65 -16.92 -19.44
CA MET A 293 -2.49 -17.41 -18.09
C MET A 293 -3.76 -17.10 -17.29
N THR A 294 -3.99 -17.88 -16.24
CA THR A 294 -4.97 -17.57 -15.19
C THR A 294 -4.27 -16.94 -13.98
N ALA A 295 -5.04 -16.32 -13.08
CA ALA A 295 -4.53 -15.83 -11.80
C ALA A 295 -3.74 -16.93 -11.08
N ALA A 296 -4.35 -18.09 -10.83
CA ALA A 296 -3.70 -19.25 -10.21
C ALA A 296 -2.37 -19.67 -10.87
N SER A 297 -2.27 -19.63 -12.20
CA SER A 297 -1.01 -19.94 -12.87
C SER A 297 0.06 -18.85 -12.69
N CYS A 298 -0.34 -17.57 -12.62
CA CYS A 298 0.57 -16.47 -12.29
C CYS A 298 1.10 -16.60 -10.85
N GLU A 299 0.28 -17.06 -9.92
CA GLU A 299 0.68 -17.31 -8.53
C GLU A 299 1.77 -18.38 -8.44
N ALA A 300 1.53 -19.52 -9.09
CA ALA A 300 2.49 -20.62 -9.16
C ALA A 300 3.81 -20.16 -9.78
N VAL A 301 3.75 -19.36 -10.86
CA VAL A 301 4.94 -18.75 -11.47
C VAL A 301 5.65 -17.84 -10.49
N ALA A 302 4.93 -16.90 -9.87
CA ALA A 302 5.53 -15.91 -8.98
C ALA A 302 6.18 -16.58 -7.77
N ALA A 303 5.57 -17.61 -7.18
CA ALA A 303 6.16 -18.40 -6.10
C ALA A 303 7.44 -19.14 -6.53
N ALA A 304 7.54 -19.56 -7.79
CA ALA A 304 8.70 -20.29 -8.33
C ALA A 304 9.86 -19.40 -8.78
N LEU A 305 9.60 -18.12 -9.11
CA LEU A 305 10.61 -17.18 -9.62
C LEU A 305 11.85 -17.04 -8.72
N PRO A 306 11.75 -16.90 -7.38
CA PRO A 306 12.92 -16.71 -6.53
C PRO A 306 13.91 -17.88 -6.59
N ALA A 307 13.38 -19.11 -6.62
CA ALA A 307 14.17 -20.32 -6.76
C ALA A 307 14.87 -20.37 -8.14
N ALA A 308 14.13 -20.07 -9.21
CA ALA A 308 14.67 -20.05 -10.57
C ALA A 308 15.74 -18.96 -10.78
N ALA A 309 15.60 -17.82 -10.11
CA ALA A 309 16.53 -16.69 -10.17
C ALA A 309 17.77 -16.84 -9.27
N SER A 310 17.77 -17.80 -8.34
CA SER A 310 18.83 -18.08 -7.35
C SER A 310 19.26 -16.85 -6.55
N GLY A 311 18.74 -16.70 -5.33
CA GLY A 311 19.15 -15.63 -4.40
C GLY A 311 18.33 -14.34 -4.52
N LEU A 312 17.20 -14.37 -5.23
CA LEU A 312 16.14 -13.40 -4.99
C LEU A 312 15.53 -13.75 -3.63
N ALA A 313 15.17 -12.74 -2.83
CA ALA A 313 14.44 -12.97 -1.59
C ALA A 313 13.17 -13.78 -1.90
N PRO A 314 12.79 -14.73 -1.02
CA PRO A 314 11.58 -15.50 -1.23
C PRO A 314 10.38 -14.55 -1.25
N MET A 315 9.67 -14.54 -2.37
CA MET A 315 8.37 -13.89 -2.47
C MET A 315 7.35 -14.78 -1.77
N ARG A 316 6.67 -14.24 -0.76
CA ARG A 316 5.67 -14.99 -0.01
C ARG A 316 4.31 -14.75 -0.61
N TYR A 317 3.63 -15.83 -0.94
CA TYR A 317 2.22 -15.77 -1.30
C TYR A 317 1.34 -15.81 -0.06
N LEU A 318 0.29 -15.00 -0.06
CA LEU A 318 -0.74 -14.87 0.98
C LEU A 318 -2.10 -15.05 0.30
N SER A 319 -3.14 -15.51 1.00
CA SER A 319 -4.50 -15.32 0.45
C SER A 319 -4.88 -13.84 0.42
N PHE A 320 -5.94 -13.48 -0.30
CA PHE A 320 -6.43 -12.10 -0.35
C PHE A 320 -6.82 -11.66 1.05
N GLU A 321 -7.58 -12.51 1.75
CA GLU A 321 -7.94 -12.31 3.15
C GLU A 321 -6.71 -12.07 4.04
N GLN A 322 -5.66 -12.89 3.92
CA GLN A 322 -4.41 -12.71 4.67
C GLN A 322 -3.66 -11.43 4.28
N ALA A 323 -3.71 -11.04 3.01
CA ALA A 323 -3.04 -9.85 2.51
C ALA A 323 -3.83 -8.56 2.68
N THR A 324 -5.10 -8.65 3.06
CA THR A 324 -5.90 -7.50 3.47
C THR A 324 -6.23 -7.55 4.95
N GLU A 325 -5.64 -8.49 5.70
CA GLU A 325 -5.75 -8.55 7.15
C GLU A 325 -5.30 -7.21 7.76
N GLY A 326 -6.16 -6.63 8.60
CA GLY A 326 -5.96 -5.33 9.24
C GLY A 326 -6.25 -4.11 8.37
N TRP A 327 -6.67 -4.28 7.11
CA TRP A 327 -6.96 -3.16 6.20
C TRP A 327 -8.33 -2.52 6.45
N GLU A 328 -9.23 -3.18 7.18
CA GLU A 328 -10.61 -2.71 7.44
C GLU A 328 -11.37 -2.33 6.16
N LEU A 329 -11.28 -3.18 5.13
CA LEU A 329 -11.92 -2.91 3.84
C LEU A 329 -13.45 -2.83 3.92
N GLU A 330 -14.07 -3.59 4.83
CA GLU A 330 -15.54 -3.58 5.04
C GLU A 330 -16.07 -2.20 5.45
N THR A 331 -15.25 -1.35 6.07
CA THR A 331 -15.63 0.00 6.51
C THR A 331 -15.00 1.10 5.67
N GLY A 332 -14.34 0.78 4.55
CA GLY A 332 -13.55 1.76 3.79
C GLY A 332 -12.35 2.30 4.60
N GLY A 333 -11.78 1.46 5.48
CA GLY A 333 -10.65 1.80 6.32
C GLY A 333 -11.00 2.70 7.51
N LEU A 334 -12.28 2.78 7.89
CA LEU A 334 -12.76 3.53 9.04
C LEU A 334 -12.79 2.66 10.30
N VAL A 335 -12.64 3.26 11.47
CA VAL A 335 -12.86 2.55 12.73
C VAL A 335 -14.33 2.10 12.80
N ARG A 336 -14.57 0.82 13.09
CA ARG A 336 -15.93 0.34 13.37
C ARG A 336 -16.42 1.04 14.62
N SER A 337 -17.42 1.91 14.46
CA SER A 337 -18.27 2.31 15.57
C SER A 337 -19.05 1.05 15.98
N GLU A 338 -18.54 0.27 16.93
CA GLU A 338 -19.45 -0.56 17.71
C GLU A 338 -20.48 0.40 18.29
N ALA A 339 -21.74 0.19 17.90
CA ALA A 339 -22.86 1.03 18.28
C ALA A 339 -22.73 1.38 19.77
N ARG A 340 -22.85 2.68 20.10
CA ARG A 340 -23.22 3.10 21.46
C ARG A 340 -24.58 2.47 21.77
N LEU A 341 -24.60 1.22 22.20
CA LEU A 341 -25.74 0.61 22.86
C LEU A 341 -25.87 1.33 24.20
N GLY A 342 -26.79 2.30 24.26
CA GLY A 342 -27.17 2.97 25.49
C GLY A 342 -26.97 4.48 25.51
N SER A 343 -27.44 5.21 24.51
CA SER A 343 -27.97 6.55 24.77
C SER A 343 -29.40 6.55 24.26
N ALA A 344 -30.34 6.51 25.20
CA ALA A 344 -31.77 6.61 24.92
C ALA A 344 -32.02 7.88 24.11
N ALA A 345 -32.32 7.70 22.83
CA ALA A 345 -32.83 8.76 21.98
C ALA A 345 -34.20 9.17 22.53
N ILE A 346 -34.31 10.45 22.86
CA ILE A 346 -35.58 11.12 23.11
C ILE A 346 -36.43 10.94 21.85
N GLU A 347 -37.56 10.22 22.00
CA GLU A 347 -38.54 10.04 20.94
C GLU A 347 -39.10 11.41 20.53
N CYS A 348 -38.97 11.74 19.25
CA CYS A 348 -39.90 12.63 18.57
C CYS A 348 -40.43 11.87 17.36
N ALA A 349 -41.73 11.59 17.41
CA ALA A 349 -42.46 10.72 16.49
C ALA A 349 -42.44 11.22 15.04
N PRO A 350 -42.34 10.33 14.03
CA PRO A 350 -42.56 10.69 12.64
C PRO A 350 -44.03 10.54 12.25
N VAL A 351 -44.56 11.56 11.59
CA VAL A 351 -45.84 11.51 10.88
C VAL A 351 -45.59 10.92 9.49
N SER A 352 -46.18 9.76 9.20
CA SER A 352 -46.19 9.14 7.87
C SER A 352 -47.17 9.87 6.93
N PRO A 353 -46.95 9.79 5.62
CA PRO A 353 -47.97 9.14 4.80
C PRO A 353 -47.43 8.14 3.77
N THR A 354 -48.04 6.96 3.83
CA THR A 354 -48.47 6.00 2.81
C THR A 354 -48.26 6.39 1.33
N THR A 355 -47.69 5.49 0.51
CA THR A 355 -48.36 4.74 -0.60
C THR A 355 -47.39 3.71 -1.21
N GLN A 356 -47.91 2.51 -1.51
CA GLN A 356 -47.23 1.26 -1.88
C GLN A 356 -46.92 1.11 -3.41
N PRO A 357 -46.67 -0.10 -3.98
CA PRO A 357 -45.36 -0.53 -4.46
C PRO A 357 -45.33 -0.84 -5.97
N PHE A 358 -44.15 -1.04 -6.55
CA PHE A 358 -44.03 -1.76 -7.82
C PHE A 358 -43.06 -2.92 -7.68
N SER A 359 -43.62 -4.12 -7.82
CA SER A 359 -42.96 -5.42 -7.84
C SER A 359 -42.34 -5.68 -9.21
N GLY A 360 -41.08 -6.09 -9.22
CA GLY A 360 -40.43 -6.73 -10.35
C GLY A 360 -39.44 -7.78 -9.83
N GLN A 361 -39.93 -9.00 -9.65
CA GLN A 361 -39.10 -10.17 -9.33
C GLN A 361 -38.30 -10.60 -10.55
N LEU A 362 -37.03 -10.96 -10.33
CA LEU A 362 -36.39 -12.08 -11.04
C LEU A 362 -35.36 -12.72 -10.10
N SER A 363 -35.64 -13.97 -9.75
CA SER A 363 -34.88 -14.80 -8.83
C SER A 363 -33.75 -15.55 -9.54
N ALA A 364 -32.65 -15.70 -8.78
CA ALA A 364 -31.83 -16.90 -8.55
C ALA A 364 -31.00 -17.54 -9.69
N LEU A 365 -29.67 -17.65 -9.45
CA LEU A 365 -28.86 -18.88 -9.21
C LEU A 365 -27.36 -18.47 -9.28
N LEU A 366 -26.59 -18.49 -8.17
CA LEU A 366 -25.63 -19.54 -7.77
C LEU A 366 -24.80 -20.05 -8.98
N THR A 367 -23.47 -19.94 -9.05
CA THR A 367 -22.47 -20.61 -8.20
C THR A 367 -21.02 -20.18 -8.53
N GLU A 368 -20.15 -20.34 -7.53
CA GLU A 368 -18.68 -20.52 -7.58
C GLU A 368 -17.73 -19.30 -7.63
N SER A 369 -17.03 -19.16 -6.50
CA SER A 369 -15.94 -18.26 -6.16
C SER A 369 -14.60 -18.81 -6.68
N PRO A 370 -13.73 -18.01 -7.31
CA PRO A 370 -12.33 -18.32 -7.42
C PRO A 370 -11.57 -17.77 -6.21
N ALA A 371 -10.69 -18.60 -5.65
CA ALA A 371 -9.82 -18.26 -4.54
C ALA A 371 -8.95 -17.03 -4.86
N ASP A 372 -9.25 -15.91 -4.20
CA ASP A 372 -8.46 -14.70 -4.25
C ASP A 372 -7.24 -14.86 -3.33
N CYS A 373 -6.05 -14.82 -3.92
CA CYS A 373 -4.79 -14.83 -3.19
C CYS A 373 -3.85 -13.73 -3.79
N SER A 374 -2.83 -13.29 -3.05
CA SER A 374 -1.98 -12.12 -3.34
C SER A 374 -0.55 -12.26 -2.79
N LEU A 375 0.41 -11.45 -3.27
CA LEU A 375 1.84 -11.70 -3.06
C LEU A 375 2.53 -10.57 -2.27
N ALA A 376 3.33 -10.93 -1.26
CA ALA A 376 4.18 -10.04 -0.48
C ALA A 376 5.63 -10.15 -0.97
N ILE A 377 6.19 -9.04 -1.45
CA ILE A 377 7.59 -8.92 -1.91
C ILE A 377 8.48 -8.39 -0.77
#